data_AF-A0A7S1TTE3-F1
#
_entry.id   AF-A0A7S1TTE3-F1
#
_cell.length_a   1.000
_cell.length_b   1.000
_cell.length_c   1.000
_cell.angle_alpha   90.00
_cell.angle_beta   90.00
_cell.angle_gamma   90.00
#
_symmetry.space_group_name_H-M   'P 1'
#
loop_
_entity.id
_entity.type
_entity.pdbx_description
1 polymer ?
#
loop_
_entity_poly.entity_id
_entity_poly.type
_entity_poly.pdbx_seq_one_letter_code
_entity_poly.pdbx_strand_id
1 'polypeptide(L)'
;MVSMLVGELEGDAHFDLPEELLLLEDAPVPEYDGRRSHYAVFLDKLTHPRAGDVVMQLENFVKKFNINNLVGVREQLGGDMDEALDVRVTPVAAAVHSFVRQVCRGLRQHSVWGRESGAVFAETAESVEKFVVTKLYGQLFNPTAMQQEQDRLSLSFKPKPKPK
;
A
#
# COMPACT_ATOMS: atom_id res chain seq x y z
N MET A 1 -52.51 28.28 10.10
CA MET A 1 -51.21 29.00 10.07
C MET A 1 -50.17 27.93 9.76
N VAL A 2 -49.91 27.61 8.50
CA VAL A 2 -49.01 28.30 7.54
C VAL A 2 -47.55 28.30 7.99
N SER A 3 -46.76 27.53 7.23
CA SER A 3 -45.31 27.68 6.94
C SER A 3 -44.31 27.21 7.97
N MET A 4 -43.13 26.70 7.61
CA MET A 4 -42.48 26.15 6.40
C MET A 4 -41.04 25.92 6.89
N LEU A 5 -40.43 24.77 6.57
CA LEU A 5 -39.01 24.67 6.12
C LEU A 5 -38.65 23.20 5.97
N VAL A 6 -38.92 22.75 4.74
CA VAL A 6 -38.20 21.69 4.05
C VAL A 6 -36.75 22.14 3.90
N GLY A 7 -35.82 21.24 4.21
CA GLY A 7 -34.40 21.37 3.92
C GLY A 7 -33.88 19.99 3.53
N GLU A 8 -34.05 19.67 2.25
CA GLU A 8 -33.52 18.49 1.57
C GLU A 8 -31.99 18.43 1.70
N LEU A 9 -31.48 17.28 2.12
CA LEU A 9 -30.10 16.86 1.91
C LEU A 9 -30.13 15.42 1.38
N GLU A 10 -30.80 15.24 0.24
CA GLU A 10 -30.45 14.16 -0.69
C GLU A 10 -29.15 14.55 -1.38
N GLY A 11 -28.04 14.22 -0.72
CA GLY A 11 -26.72 14.19 -1.35
C GLY A 11 -26.47 12.80 -1.91
N ASP A 12 -27.24 12.43 -2.94
CA ASP A 12 -26.96 11.26 -3.76
C ASP A 12 -25.67 11.56 -4.55
N ALA A 13 -24.54 11.21 -3.95
CA ALA A 13 -23.24 11.28 -4.61
C ALA A 13 -23.18 10.14 -5.64
N HIS A 14 -23.90 10.33 -6.75
CA HIS A 14 -23.73 9.57 -7.97
C HIS A 14 -22.31 9.86 -8.46
N PHE A 15 -21.37 9.03 -8.02
CA PHE A 15 -20.04 8.98 -8.60
C PHE A 15 -20.23 8.43 -10.01
N ASP A 16 -20.41 9.32 -10.99
CA ASP A 16 -20.37 8.98 -12.41
C ASP A 16 -18.95 8.47 -12.73
N LEU A 17 -18.76 7.18 -12.48
CA LEU A 17 -17.64 6.44 -13.03
C LEU A 17 -17.83 6.47 -14.55
N PRO A 18 -16.80 6.87 -15.33
CA PRO A 18 -16.90 6.87 -16.78
C PRO A 18 -17.37 5.49 -17.27
N GLU A 19 -18.34 5.47 -18.20
CA GLU A 19 -18.97 4.24 -18.73
C GLU A 19 -17.95 3.19 -19.21
N GLU A 20 -16.73 3.62 -19.57
CA GLU A 20 -15.61 2.75 -19.92
C GLU A 20 -15.14 1.82 -18.78
N LEU A 21 -15.31 2.22 -17.51
CA LEU A 21 -15.00 1.36 -16.35
C LEU A 21 -16.09 0.32 -16.06
N LEU A 22 -17.35 0.59 -16.47
CA LEU A 22 -18.47 -0.35 -16.29
C LEU A 22 -18.37 -1.54 -17.26
N LEU A 23 -17.76 -1.37 -18.43
CA LEU A 23 -17.51 -2.45 -19.40
C LEU A 23 -16.33 -3.35 -19.03
N LEU A 24 -15.52 -2.95 -18.05
CA LEU A 24 -14.28 -3.61 -17.62
C LEU A 24 -14.49 -4.54 -16.40
N GLU A 25 -15.68 -4.52 -15.79
CA GLU A 25 -16.00 -5.36 -14.62
C GLU A 25 -16.06 -6.86 -14.93
N ASP A 26 -16.31 -7.22 -16.19
CA ASP A 26 -16.42 -8.59 -16.70
C ASP A 26 -15.10 -9.14 -17.29
N ALA A 27 -13.97 -8.42 -17.10
CA ALA A 27 -12.68 -8.96 -17.49
C ALA A 27 -12.42 -10.32 -16.79
N PRO A 28 -11.85 -11.31 -17.49
CA PRO A 28 -11.55 -12.60 -16.87
C PRO A 28 -10.48 -12.40 -15.79
N VAL A 29 -10.76 -12.88 -14.59
CA VAL A 29 -9.80 -12.89 -13.49
C VAL A 29 -8.64 -13.83 -13.86
N PRO A 30 -7.37 -13.36 -13.84
CA PRO A 30 -6.23 -14.20 -14.12
C PRO A 30 -6.16 -15.38 -13.14
N GLU A 31 -6.05 -16.61 -13.63
CA GLU A 31 -5.92 -17.79 -12.79
C GLU A 31 -4.52 -18.41 -12.87
N TYR A 32 -4.14 -19.14 -11.82
CA TYR A 32 -2.89 -19.88 -11.79
C TYR A 32 -3.05 -21.18 -12.58
N ASP A 33 -2.22 -21.35 -13.61
CA ASP A 33 -2.26 -22.47 -14.56
C ASP A 33 -1.04 -23.42 -14.42
N GLY A 34 -0.16 -23.18 -13.44
CA GLY A 34 1.08 -23.93 -13.24
C GLY A 34 2.22 -23.57 -14.21
N ARG A 35 2.00 -22.68 -15.18
CA ARG A 35 3.02 -22.28 -16.17
C ARG A 35 3.75 -21.01 -15.76
N ARG A 36 3.07 -20.14 -15.04
CA ARG A 36 3.58 -18.86 -14.53
C ARG A 36 3.81 -18.94 -13.03
N SER A 37 4.67 -18.09 -12.48
CA SER A 37 4.83 -18.01 -11.03
C SER A 37 3.59 -17.40 -10.38
N HIS A 38 3.29 -17.78 -9.14
CA HIS A 38 2.21 -17.20 -8.34
C HIS A 38 2.33 -15.68 -8.23
N TYR A 39 3.56 -15.18 -8.10
CA TYR A 39 3.82 -13.75 -8.06
C TYR A 39 3.43 -13.02 -9.35
N ALA A 40 3.70 -13.62 -10.53
CA ALA A 40 3.30 -13.02 -11.80
C ALA A 40 1.77 -12.97 -11.93
N VAL A 41 1.07 -14.04 -11.56
CA VAL A 41 -0.40 -14.08 -11.56
C VAL A 41 -0.97 -13.07 -10.57
N PHE A 42 -0.35 -12.91 -9.39
CA PHE A 42 -0.73 -11.88 -8.43
C PHE A 42 -0.61 -10.47 -9.01
N LEU A 43 0.49 -10.15 -9.71
CA LEU A 43 0.66 -8.86 -10.36
C LEU A 43 -0.40 -8.62 -11.44
N ASP A 44 -0.73 -9.64 -12.24
CA ASP A 44 -1.81 -9.55 -13.22
C ASP A 44 -3.17 -9.33 -12.56
N LYS A 45 -3.44 -9.96 -11.41
CA LYS A 45 -4.66 -9.72 -10.65
C LYS A 45 -4.76 -8.28 -10.12
N LEU A 46 -3.62 -7.63 -9.81
CA LEU A 46 -3.62 -6.23 -9.40
C LEU A 46 -3.96 -5.27 -10.55
N THR A 47 -3.79 -5.67 -11.82
CA THR A 47 -4.23 -4.84 -12.96
C THR A 47 -5.73 -4.99 -13.23
N HIS A 48 -6.39 -5.95 -12.59
CA HIS A 48 -7.82 -6.16 -12.73
C HIS A 48 -8.59 -4.96 -12.13
N PRO A 49 -9.59 -4.39 -12.83
CA PRO A 49 -10.35 -3.21 -12.36
C PRO A 49 -10.93 -3.38 -10.95
N ARG A 50 -11.49 -4.57 -10.69
CA ARG A 50 -12.03 -4.96 -9.38
C ARG A 50 -11.01 -5.02 -8.25
N ALA A 51 -9.71 -5.00 -8.51
CA ALA A 51 -8.66 -5.00 -7.49
C ALA A 51 -8.24 -3.59 -7.05
N GLY A 52 -8.91 -2.54 -7.54
CA GLY A 52 -8.50 -1.15 -7.30
C GLY A 52 -8.39 -0.77 -5.82
N ASP A 53 -9.30 -1.27 -4.97
CA ASP A 53 -9.26 -1.05 -3.52
C ASP A 53 -8.02 -1.69 -2.86
N VAL A 54 -7.68 -2.90 -3.26
CA VAL A 54 -6.47 -3.61 -2.81
C VAL A 54 -5.21 -2.87 -3.27
N VAL A 55 -5.16 -2.43 -4.53
CA VAL A 55 -4.04 -1.64 -5.06
C VAL A 55 -3.88 -0.36 -4.25
N MET A 56 -4.96 0.38 -4.01
CA MET A 56 -4.94 1.58 -3.19
C MET A 56 -4.44 1.31 -1.77
N GLN A 57 -4.87 0.20 -1.16
CA GLN A 57 -4.42 -0.19 0.18
C GLN A 57 -2.91 -0.47 0.22
N LEU A 58 -2.39 -1.22 -0.75
CA LEU A 58 -0.96 -1.52 -0.90
C LEU A 58 -0.14 -0.25 -1.13
N GLU A 59 -0.58 0.62 -2.05
CA GLU A 59 0.10 1.88 -2.32
C GLU A 59 0.09 2.82 -1.11
N ASN A 60 -1.05 2.95 -0.43
CA ASN A 60 -1.16 3.81 0.74
C ASN A 60 -0.23 3.35 1.86
N PHE A 61 -0.08 2.04 2.05
CA PHE A 61 0.87 1.50 3.00
C PHE A 61 2.30 1.86 2.59
N VAL A 62 2.72 1.57 1.36
CA VAL A 62 4.08 1.88 0.87
C VAL A 62 4.40 3.37 0.95
N LYS A 63 3.45 4.24 0.59
CA LYS A 63 3.61 5.71 0.62
C LYS A 63 3.71 6.26 2.04
N LYS A 64 2.96 5.70 2.99
CA LYS A 64 2.93 6.16 4.39
C LYS A 64 3.95 5.45 5.28
N PHE A 65 4.53 4.35 4.80
CA PHE A 65 5.58 3.64 5.51
C PHE A 65 6.78 4.57 5.66
N ASN A 66 7.17 4.80 6.91
CA ASN A 66 8.33 5.61 7.25
C ASN A 66 9.09 4.90 8.35
N ILE A 67 10.26 4.39 8.01
CA ILE A 67 11.12 3.66 8.93
C ILE A 67 11.54 4.52 10.14
N ASN A 68 11.70 5.83 9.94
CA ASN A 68 12.09 6.77 11.00
C ASN A 68 10.97 6.99 12.03
N ASN A 69 9.71 6.74 11.67
CA ASN A 69 8.59 6.79 12.62
C ASN A 69 8.47 5.51 13.45
N LEU A 70 8.99 4.39 12.94
CA LEU A 70 8.97 3.08 13.60
C LEU A 70 10.18 2.89 14.51
N VAL A 71 11.31 3.47 14.11
CA VAL A 71 12.53 3.52 14.90
C VAL A 71 12.53 4.84 15.68
N GLY A 72 11.92 4.83 16.87
CA GLY A 72 12.00 5.97 17.78
C GLY A 72 13.45 6.44 17.93
N VAL A 73 13.69 7.74 17.75
CA VAL A 73 15.00 8.39 17.79
C VAL A 73 15.74 8.03 19.08
N ARG A 74 16.61 7.02 19.02
CA ARG A 74 17.53 6.65 20.11
C ARG A 74 18.95 7.06 19.71
N GLU A 75 19.13 8.36 19.50
CA GLU A 75 20.43 8.97 19.18
C GLU A 75 21.28 9.23 20.44
N GLN A 76 21.06 8.51 21.55
CA GLN A 76 21.72 8.81 22.83
C GLN A 76 22.36 7.64 23.57
N LEU A 77 22.35 6.41 23.06
CA LEU A 77 22.96 5.29 23.80
C LEU A 77 23.94 4.54 22.91
N GLY A 78 25.22 4.76 23.19
CA GLY A 78 26.36 4.03 22.64
C GLY A 78 26.36 2.57 23.11
N GLY A 79 25.41 1.79 22.59
CA GLY A 79 25.36 0.34 22.68
C GLY A 79 25.94 -0.30 21.42
N ASP A 80 26.39 -1.55 21.57
CA ASP A 80 26.92 -2.38 20.49
C ASP A 80 25.99 -2.36 19.26
N MET A 81 26.58 -2.29 18.06
CA MET A 81 25.85 -2.19 16.79
C MET A 81 24.84 -3.34 16.58
N ASP A 82 25.09 -4.51 17.16
CA ASP A 82 24.26 -5.71 16.99
C ASP A 82 22.91 -5.57 17.71
N GLU A 83 22.90 -5.00 18.91
CA GLU A 83 21.66 -4.74 19.67
C GLU A 83 20.87 -3.58 19.06
N ALA A 84 21.55 -2.59 18.48
CA ALA A 84 20.92 -1.50 17.76
C ALA A 84 20.24 -1.94 16.45
N LEU A 85 20.73 -2.99 15.79
CA LEU A 85 20.13 -3.56 14.59
C LEU A 85 18.83 -4.31 14.92
N ASP A 86 18.84 -5.13 15.98
CA ASP A 86 17.68 -5.93 16.40
C ASP A 86 16.48 -5.05 16.85
N VAL A 87 16.79 -3.93 17.51
CA VAL A 87 15.81 -2.90 17.91
C VAL A 87 15.13 -2.21 16.72
N ARG A 88 15.78 -2.15 15.54
CA ARG A 88 15.19 -1.54 14.33
C ARG A 88 14.45 -2.53 13.47
N VAL A 89 14.98 -3.74 13.34
CA VAL A 89 14.41 -4.78 12.47
C VAL A 89 13.09 -5.30 13.03
N THR A 90 12.97 -5.45 14.35
CA THR A 90 11.80 -6.05 14.99
C THR A 90 10.51 -5.23 14.82
N PRO A 91 10.48 -3.90 15.09
CA PRO A 91 9.27 -3.09 14.89
C PRO A 91 8.86 -2.98 13.42
N VAL A 92 9.84 -2.93 12.53
CA VAL A 92 9.62 -2.86 11.08
C VAL A 92 9.02 -4.16 10.55
N ALA A 93 9.60 -5.31 10.90
CA ALA A 93 9.05 -6.61 10.53
C ALA A 93 7.63 -6.79 11.10
N ALA A 94 7.40 -6.39 12.35
CA ALA A 94 6.08 -6.45 12.97
C ALA A 94 5.03 -5.60 12.21
N ALA A 95 5.38 -4.38 11.80
CA ALA A 95 4.50 -3.51 11.02
C ALA A 95 4.15 -4.12 9.66
N VAL A 96 5.14 -4.64 8.93
CA VAL A 96 4.95 -5.30 7.64
C VAL A 96 4.08 -6.55 7.79
N HIS A 97 4.40 -7.45 8.72
CA HIS A 97 3.61 -8.67 8.93
C HIS A 97 2.18 -8.38 9.39
N SER A 98 1.96 -7.34 10.20
CA SER A 98 0.60 -6.95 10.63
C SER A 98 -0.23 -6.47 9.43
N PHE A 99 0.37 -5.61 8.59
CA PHE A 99 -0.26 -5.15 7.36
C PHE A 99 -0.57 -6.29 6.39
N VAL A 100 0.40 -7.18 6.11
CA VAL A 100 0.19 -8.34 5.23
C VAL A 100 -0.95 -9.22 5.75
N ARG A 101 -1.00 -9.50 7.06
CA ARG A 101 -2.11 -10.28 7.64
C ARG A 101 -3.46 -9.58 7.45
N GLN A 102 -3.53 -8.26 7.60
CA GLN A 102 -4.75 -7.51 7.40
C GLN A 102 -5.22 -7.57 5.94
N VAL A 103 -4.32 -7.33 4.98
CA VAL A 103 -4.61 -7.41 3.54
C VAL A 103 -5.08 -8.81 3.19
N CYS A 104 -4.37 -9.87 3.60
CA CYS A 104 -4.74 -11.24 3.31
C CYS A 104 -6.11 -11.63 3.86
N ARG A 105 -6.53 -11.11 5.03
CA ARG A 105 -7.90 -11.30 5.53
C ARG A 105 -8.93 -10.67 4.60
N GLY A 106 -8.66 -9.48 4.06
CA GLY A 106 -9.49 -8.83 3.05
C GLY A 106 -9.55 -9.63 1.75
N LEU A 107 -8.40 -10.10 1.26
CA LEU A 107 -8.31 -10.88 0.00
C LEU A 107 -9.17 -12.15 0.03
N ARG A 108 -9.29 -12.82 1.19
CA ARG A 108 -10.15 -14.01 1.32
C ARG A 108 -11.63 -13.74 1.07
N GLN A 109 -12.07 -12.51 1.32
CA GLN A 109 -13.46 -12.08 1.11
C GLN A 109 -13.62 -11.33 -0.21
N HIS A 110 -12.50 -11.02 -0.88
CA HIS A 110 -12.48 -10.21 -2.08
C HIS A 110 -12.91 -11.00 -3.32
N SER A 111 -13.59 -10.35 -4.25
CA SER A 111 -14.17 -11.03 -5.41
C SER A 111 -13.14 -11.64 -6.39
N VAL A 112 -11.92 -11.09 -6.44
CA VAL A 112 -10.81 -11.54 -7.32
C VAL A 112 -10.00 -12.72 -6.72
N TRP A 113 -9.95 -12.85 -5.39
CA TRP A 113 -9.12 -13.86 -4.69
C TRP A 113 -9.93 -14.83 -3.83
N GLY A 114 -11.19 -14.53 -3.52
CA GLY A 114 -12.03 -15.30 -2.59
C GLY A 114 -12.37 -16.71 -3.07
N ARG A 115 -12.17 -17.01 -4.35
CA ARG A 115 -12.36 -18.35 -4.94
C ARG A 115 -11.09 -19.19 -5.01
N GLU A 116 -9.94 -18.66 -4.59
CA GLU A 116 -8.69 -19.41 -4.62
C GLU A 116 -8.68 -20.57 -3.63
N SER A 117 -8.07 -21.69 -4.06
CA SER A 117 -7.84 -22.83 -3.17
C SER A 117 -6.91 -22.44 -2.02
N GLY A 118 -6.95 -23.21 -0.92
CA GLY A 118 -6.11 -22.95 0.24
C GLY A 118 -4.62 -22.89 -0.09
N ALA A 119 -4.14 -23.78 -0.96
CA ALA A 119 -2.74 -23.83 -1.39
C ALA A 119 -2.36 -22.63 -2.26
N VAL A 120 -3.15 -22.31 -3.28
CA VAL A 120 -2.90 -21.15 -4.17
C VAL A 120 -2.92 -19.85 -3.36
N PHE A 121 -3.83 -19.74 -2.39
CA PHE A 121 -3.91 -18.55 -1.56
C PHE A 121 -2.71 -18.38 -0.62
N ALA A 122 -2.09 -19.47 -0.16
CA ALA A 122 -0.86 -19.37 0.65
C ALA A 122 0.27 -18.70 -0.17
N GLU A 123 0.39 -19.07 -1.44
CA GLU A 123 1.32 -18.47 -2.40
C GLU A 123 0.94 -17.02 -2.75
N THR A 124 -0.37 -16.71 -2.81
CA THR A 124 -0.86 -15.33 -2.93
C THR A 124 -0.43 -14.49 -1.72
N ALA A 125 -0.54 -15.02 -0.51
CA ALA A 125 -0.12 -14.30 0.70
C ALA A 125 1.38 -14.03 0.71
N GLU A 126 2.20 -14.99 0.28
CA GLU A 126 3.63 -14.79 0.08
C GLU A 126 3.91 -13.74 -1.01
N SER A 127 3.12 -13.75 -2.09
CA SER A 127 3.23 -12.76 -3.17
C SER A 127 2.93 -11.33 -2.71
N VAL A 128 1.97 -11.15 -1.80
CA VAL A 128 1.67 -9.86 -1.16
C VAL A 128 2.86 -9.39 -0.34
N GLU A 129 3.43 -10.26 0.51
CA GLU A 129 4.62 -9.92 1.30
C GLU A 129 5.80 -9.54 0.41
N LYS A 130 6.08 -10.36 -0.60
CA LYS A 130 7.13 -10.11 -1.59
C LYS A 130 6.95 -8.77 -2.28
N PHE A 131 5.73 -8.40 -2.67
CA PHE A 131 5.44 -7.11 -3.28
C PHE A 131 5.80 -5.97 -2.32
N VAL A 132 5.30 -6.02 -1.08
CA VAL A 132 5.52 -4.98 -0.07
C VAL A 132 7.01 -4.81 0.24
N VAL A 133 7.71 -5.91 0.52
CA VAL A 133 9.15 -5.87 0.84
C VAL A 133 9.96 -5.36 -0.35
N THR A 134 9.62 -5.75 -1.58
CA THR A 134 10.28 -5.24 -2.80
C THR A 134 10.12 -3.72 -2.93
N LYS A 135 8.92 -3.20 -2.64
CA LYS A 135 8.66 -1.75 -2.70
C LYS A 135 9.34 -0.98 -1.57
N LEU A 136 9.51 -1.60 -0.40
CA LEU A 136 10.19 -1.00 0.75
C LEU A 136 11.70 -1.20 0.75
N TYR A 137 12.26 -2.01 -0.15
CA TYR A 137 13.67 -2.42 -0.14
C TYR A 137 14.63 -1.22 0.00
N GLY A 138 14.40 -0.14 -0.75
CA GLY A 138 15.21 1.07 -0.66
C GLY A 138 15.17 1.75 0.72
N GLN A 139 14.01 1.73 1.39
CA GLN A 139 13.86 2.29 2.74
C GLN A 139 14.44 1.37 3.83
N LEU A 140 14.35 0.04 3.63
CA LEU A 140 14.81 -0.97 4.59
C LEU A 140 16.32 -1.14 4.58
N PHE A 141 16.93 -1.16 3.40
CA PHE A 141 18.34 -1.51 3.22
C PHE A 141 19.22 -0.35 2.74
N ASN A 142 18.63 0.80 2.36
CA ASN A 142 19.39 2.00 1.97
C ASN A 142 18.71 3.32 2.41
N PRO A 143 18.43 3.51 3.72
CA PRO A 143 17.67 4.66 4.22
C PRO A 143 18.36 6.02 3.93
N THR A 144 19.69 6.03 3.88
CA THR A 144 20.50 7.25 3.67
C THR A 144 20.32 7.85 2.28
N ALA A 145 20.08 7.03 1.24
CA ALA A 145 19.89 7.49 -0.13
C ALA A 145 18.52 8.18 -0.32
N MET A 146 17.45 7.67 0.32
CA MET A 146 16.12 8.28 0.22
C MET A 146 16.01 9.61 0.97
N GLN A 147 16.69 9.76 2.11
CA GLN A 147 16.71 11.01 2.85
C GLN A 147 17.38 12.14 2.04
N GLN A 148 18.49 11.83 1.34
CA GLN A 148 19.18 12.80 0.48
C GLN A 148 18.34 13.27 -0.73
N GLU A 149 17.53 12.40 -1.34
CA GLU A 149 16.63 12.81 -2.43
C GLU A 149 15.48 13.69 -1.92
N GLN A 150 14.91 13.37 -0.76
CA GLN A 150 13.84 14.15 -0.15
C GLN A 150 14.33 15.54 0.28
N ASP A 151 15.56 15.63 0.80
CA ASP A 151 16.22 16.90 1.10
C ASP A 151 16.57 17.70 -0.16
N ARG A 152 17.00 17.06 -1.25
CA ARG A 152 17.23 17.75 -2.54
C ARG A 152 15.95 18.30 -3.15
N LEU A 153 14.84 17.57 -3.06
CA LEU A 153 13.55 18.01 -3.61
C LEU A 153 12.92 19.14 -2.78
N SER A 154 13.07 19.11 -1.45
CA SER A 154 12.58 20.17 -0.57
C SER A 154 13.39 21.47 -0.67
N LEU A 155 14.68 21.41 -1.03
CA LEU A 155 15.52 22.59 -1.27
C LEU A 155 15.25 23.31 -2.60
N SER A 156 14.53 22.69 -3.55
CA SER A 156 14.19 23.26 -4.87
C SER A 156 13.07 24.31 -4.81
N PHE A 157 12.31 24.38 -3.71
CA PHE A 157 11.16 25.29 -3.52
C PHE A 157 11.48 26.51 -2.65
N LYS A 158 12.68 27.11 -2.75
CA LYS A 158 12.90 28.44 -2.14
C LYS A 158 12.31 29.53 -3.07
N PRO A 159 11.21 30.20 -2.68
CA PRO A 159 10.68 31.32 -3.47
C PRO A 159 11.71 32.45 -3.52
N LYS A 160 11.97 32.98 -4.72
CA LYS A 160 12.88 34.12 -4.92
C LYS A 160 12.43 35.31 -4.06
N PRO A 161 13.36 36.00 -3.38
CA PRO A 161 13.02 37.21 -2.64
C PRO A 161 12.50 38.27 -3.62
N LYS A 162 11.37 38.89 -3.28
CA LYS A 162 10.80 40.00 -4.07
C LYS A 162 11.77 41.18 -4.05
N PRO A 163 12.06 41.82 -5.20
CA PRO A 163 12.84 43.05 -5.23
C PRO A 163 12.06 44.16 -4.50
N LYS A 164 12.81 44.98 -3.73
CA LYS A 164 12.31 46.15 -3.02
C LYS A 164 11.93 47.27 -3.98
#